data_AF-A0A7X4EH04-F1
#
_entry.id   AF-A0A7X4EH04-F1
#
_cell.length_a   1.000
_cell.length_b   1.000
_cell.length_c   1.000
_cell.angle_alpha   90.00
_cell.angle_beta   90.00
_cell.angle_gamma   90.00
#
_symmetry.space_group_name_H-M   'P 1'
#
loop_
_entity.id
_entity.type
_entity.pdbx_description
1 polymer ?
#
loop_
_entity_poly.entity_id
_entity_poly.type
_entity_poly.pdbx_seq_one_letter_code
_entity_poly.pdbx_strand_id
1 'polypeptide(L)'
;MRIRFRPPDGRYYRGAGRALRRAGSLDEAEAELREALRLVPADPLAHLEMALLMETQGDTRTAVEHLKSALAVWENADEDYEPAQQARAKLSELSR
;
A
#
# COMPACT_ATOMS: atom_id res chain seq x y z
N MET A 1 -10.78 -24.30 -26.10
CA MET A 1 -11.26 -23.19 -25.26
C MET A 1 -10.08 -22.70 -24.40
N ARG A 2 -9.38 -21.62 -24.78
CA ARG A 2 -8.35 -21.02 -23.89
C ARG A 2 -9.11 -20.17 -22.87
N ILE A 3 -9.24 -20.67 -21.64
CA ILE A 3 -9.75 -19.88 -20.53
C ILE A 3 -8.75 -18.73 -20.32
N ARG A 4 -9.13 -17.51 -20.69
CA ARG A 4 -8.39 -16.30 -20.28
C ARG A 4 -8.63 -16.12 -18.79
N PHE A 5 -7.74 -16.67 -17.96
CA PHE A 5 -7.71 -16.35 -16.54
C PHE A 5 -7.35 -14.88 -16.41
N ARG A 6 -8.29 -14.06 -15.96
CA ARG A 6 -8.12 -12.62 -15.83
C ARG A 6 -8.31 -12.27 -14.35
N PRO A 7 -7.26 -12.09 -13.55
CA PRO A 7 -7.38 -11.34 -12.32
C PRO A 7 -6.71 -9.96 -12.56
N PRO A 8 -7.36 -8.99 -13.23
CA PRO A 8 -6.79 -7.66 -13.38
C PRO A 8 -7.34 -6.76 -12.26
N ASP A 9 -7.47 -7.29 -11.04
CA ASP A 9 -7.94 -6.49 -9.92
C ASP A 9 -6.72 -6.00 -9.14
N GLY A 10 -6.71 -4.70 -8.80
CA GLY A 10 -5.63 -4.13 -7.98
C GLY A 10 -5.46 -4.85 -6.63
N ARG A 11 -6.49 -5.59 -6.18
CA ARG A 11 -6.44 -6.40 -4.95
C ARG A 11 -5.47 -7.56 -5.04
N TYR A 12 -5.37 -8.25 -6.18
CA TYR A 12 -4.41 -9.34 -6.38
C TYR A 12 -2.97 -8.82 -6.22
N TYR A 13 -2.62 -7.81 -7.00
CA TYR A 13 -1.32 -7.16 -7.00
C TYR A 13 -0.97 -6.59 -5.61
N ARG A 14 -1.93 -5.95 -4.95
CA ARG A 14 -1.76 -5.48 -3.56
C ARG A 14 -1.48 -6.63 -2.59
N GLY A 15 -2.21 -7.74 -2.71
CA GLY A 15 -2.02 -8.93 -1.89
C GLY A 15 -0.63 -9.55 -2.09
N ALA A 16 -0.18 -9.66 -3.33
CA ALA A 16 1.16 -10.12 -3.69
C ALA A 16 2.23 -9.19 -3.12
N GLY A 17 2.09 -7.88 -3.30
CA GLY A 17 2.99 -6.87 -2.75
C GLY A 17 3.12 -6.95 -1.22
N ARG A 18 2.01 -7.10 -0.50
CA ARG A 18 2.01 -7.32 0.96
C ARG A 18 2.78 -8.59 1.34
N ALA A 19 2.57 -9.69 0.62
CA ALA A 19 3.22 -10.96 0.91
C ALA A 19 4.73 -10.90 0.66
N LEU A 20 5.14 -10.31 -0.47
CA LEU A 20 6.55 -10.14 -0.85
C LEU A 20 7.28 -9.22 0.12
N ARG A 21 6.66 -8.11 0.55
CA ARG A 21 7.22 -7.21 1.55
C ARG A 21 7.51 -7.94 2.86
N ARG A 22 6.56 -8.78 3.32
CA ARG A 22 6.74 -9.61 4.53
C ARG A 22 7.80 -10.69 4.36
N ALA A 23 8.01 -11.17 3.13
CA ALA A 23 9.07 -12.12 2.80
C ALA A 23 10.45 -11.47 2.65
N GLY A 24 10.54 -10.13 2.65
CA GLY A 24 11.80 -9.39 2.43
C GLY A 24 12.18 -9.20 0.96
N SER A 25 11.36 -9.67 0.01
CA SER A 25 11.51 -9.41 -1.42
C SER A 25 11.02 -7.99 -1.76
N LEU A 26 11.76 -6.97 -1.33
CA LEU A 26 11.31 -5.57 -1.36
C LEU A 26 11.13 -5.05 -2.79
N ASP A 27 12.03 -5.39 -3.72
CA ASP A 27 11.95 -4.93 -5.11
C ASP A 27 10.73 -5.54 -5.84
N GLU A 28 10.46 -6.83 -5.63
CA GLU A 28 9.28 -7.50 -6.18
C GLU A 28 7.99 -6.95 -5.55
N ALA A 29 8.01 -6.68 -4.24
CA ALA A 29 6.89 -6.06 -3.55
C ALA A 29 6.54 -4.69 -4.16
N GLU A 30 7.57 -3.89 -4.49
CA GLU A 30 7.39 -2.60 -5.12
C GLU A 30 6.75 -2.73 -6.50
N ALA A 31 7.22 -3.68 -7.32
CA ALA A 31 6.67 -3.93 -8.65
C ALA A 31 5.17 -4.30 -8.58
N GLU A 32 4.80 -5.21 -7.68
CA GLU A 32 3.41 -5.61 -7.49
C GLU A 32 2.54 -4.44 -6.97
N LEU A 33 3.04 -3.66 -6.01
CA LEU A 33 2.30 -2.50 -5.50
C LEU A 33 2.15 -1.38 -6.54
N ARG A 34 3.15 -1.19 -7.42
CA ARG A 34 3.03 -0.28 -8.56
C ARG A 34 1.95 -0.73 -9.52
N GLU A 35 1.84 -2.02 -9.82
CA GLU A 35 0.76 -2.53 -10.66
C GLU A 35 -0.62 -2.39 -9.99
N ALA A 36 -0.69 -2.59 -8.67
CA ALA A 36 -1.92 -2.34 -7.91
C ALA A 36 -2.38 -0.88 -8.05
N LEU A 37 -1.45 0.07 -7.89
CA LEU A 37 -1.70 1.50 -8.05
C LEU A 37 -1.92 1.91 -9.51
N ARG A 38 -1.33 1.23 -10.49
CA ARG A 38 -1.63 1.47 -11.91
C ARG A 38 -3.07 1.10 -12.26
N LEU A 39 -3.59 0.02 -11.67
CA LEU A 39 -4.96 -0.44 -11.88
C LEU A 39 -5.97 0.37 -11.07
N VAL A 40 -5.63 0.73 -9.84
CA VAL A 40 -6.47 1.52 -8.94
C VAL A 40 -5.60 2.60 -8.28
N PRO A 41 -5.44 3.78 -8.93
CA PRO A 41 -4.56 4.84 -8.44
C PRO A 41 -4.92 5.41 -7.07
N ALA A 42 -6.15 5.21 -6.63
CA ALA A 42 -6.65 5.67 -5.34
C ALA A 42 -6.90 4.52 -4.35
N ASP A 43 -6.29 3.33 -4.54
CA ASP A 43 -6.42 2.23 -3.56
C ASP A 43 -5.66 2.59 -2.27
N PRO A 44 -6.37 2.92 -1.18
CA PRO A 44 -5.70 3.39 0.03
C PRO A 44 -4.95 2.27 0.74
N LEU A 45 -5.35 1.00 0.55
CA LEU A 45 -4.61 -0.14 1.08
C LEU A 45 -3.31 -0.37 0.30
N ALA A 46 -3.30 -0.12 -1.03
CA ALA A 46 -2.08 -0.22 -1.83
C ALA A 46 -1.10 0.91 -1.47
N HIS A 47 -1.59 2.13 -1.26
CA HIS A 47 -0.79 3.22 -0.72
C HIS A 47 -0.23 2.89 0.67
N LEU A 48 -1.03 2.32 1.57
CA LEU A 48 -0.54 1.90 2.89
C LEU A 48 0.58 0.86 2.79
N GLU A 49 0.43 -0.17 1.94
CA GLU A 49 1.50 -1.17 1.74
C GLU A 49 2.76 -0.57 1.13
N MET A 50 2.62 0.36 0.19
CA MET A 50 3.77 1.04 -0.42
C MET A 50 4.49 1.89 0.64
N ALA A 51 3.75 2.57 1.52
CA ALA A 51 4.37 3.31 2.61
C ALA A 51 5.20 2.42 3.55
N LEU A 52 4.66 1.27 3.95
CA LEU A 52 5.38 0.32 4.80
C LEU A 52 6.60 -0.29 4.09
N LEU A 53 6.52 -0.46 2.76
CA LEU A 53 7.66 -0.91 1.95
C LEU A 53 8.78 0.15 1.94
N MET A 54 8.42 1.40 1.64
CA MET A 54 9.36 2.53 1.58
C MET A 54 10.01 2.78 2.94
N GLU A 55 9.26 2.68 4.04
CA GLU A 55 9.80 2.71 5.41
C GLU A 55 10.85 1.60 5.62
N THR A 56 10.55 0.37 5.19
CA THR A 56 11.49 -0.77 5.30
C THR A 56 12.78 -0.54 4.48
N GLN A 57 12.68 0.17 3.37
CA GLN A 57 13.81 0.56 2.52
C GLN A 57 14.54 1.83 3.02
N GLY A 58 14.04 2.48 4.07
CA GLY A 58 14.61 3.71 4.63
C GLY A 58 14.20 5.00 3.90
N ASP A 59 13.31 4.93 2.91
CA ASP A 59 12.75 6.12 2.24
C ASP A 59 11.52 6.64 2.99
N THR A 60 11.78 7.25 4.14
CA THR A 60 10.77 7.87 4.99
C THR A 60 9.96 8.93 4.27
N ARG A 61 10.59 9.67 3.34
CA ARG A 61 9.93 10.74 2.60
C ARG A 61 8.83 10.19 1.69
N THR A 62 9.16 9.18 0.88
CA THR A 62 8.18 8.53 -0.01
C THR A 62 7.12 7.80 0.81
N ALA A 63 7.49 7.19 1.95
CA ALA A 63 6.54 6.58 2.87
C ALA A 63 5.46 7.57 3.34
N VAL A 64 5.85 8.78 3.76
CA VAL A 64 4.94 9.83 4.21
C VAL A 64 3.97 10.27 3.10
N GLU A 65 4.44 10.38 1.85
CA GLU A 65 3.58 10.74 0.70
C GLU A 65 2.48 9.69 0.45
N HIS A 66 2.84 8.41 0.51
CA HIS A 66 1.87 7.32 0.37
C HIS A 66 0.91 7.24 1.56
N LEU A 67 1.35 7.48 2.80
CA LEU A 67 0.47 7.54 3.97
C LEU A 67 -0.56 8.67 3.85
N LYS A 68 -0.14 9.86 3.41
CA LYS A 68 -1.06 10.97 3.16
C LYS A 68 -2.10 10.62 2.09
N SER A 69 -1.67 9.95 1.03
CA SER A 69 -2.57 9.50 -0.05
C SER A 69 -3.61 8.50 0.44
N ALA A 70 -3.20 7.52 1.27
CA ALA A 70 -4.11 6.56 1.89
C ALA A 70 -5.12 7.25 2.82
N LEU A 71 -4.62 8.17 3.67
CA LEU A 71 -5.45 8.90 4.64
C LEU A 71 -6.40 9.91 4.02
N ALA A 72 -6.09 10.44 2.84
CA ALA A 72 -7.03 11.29 2.10
C ALA A 72 -8.32 10.54 1.72
N VAL A 73 -8.22 9.24 1.41
CA VAL A 73 -9.41 8.40 1.15
C VAL A 73 -10.09 7.98 2.43
N TRP A 74 -9.32 7.77 3.51
CA TRP A 74 -9.83 7.39 4.84
C TRP A 74 -10.07 8.57 5.78
N GLU A 75 -10.23 9.79 5.25
CA GLU A 75 -10.43 11.00 6.06
C GLU A 75 -11.65 10.83 6.99
N ASN A 76 -12.72 10.25 6.45
CA ASN A 76 -13.98 10.01 7.15
C ASN A 76 -14.21 8.54 7.51
N ALA A 77 -13.16 7.72 7.52
CA ALA A 77 -13.29 6.33 7.98
C ALA A 77 -13.59 6.30 9.47
N ASP A 78 -14.40 5.32 9.90
CA ASP A 78 -14.71 5.09 11.32
C ASP A 78 -13.44 5.03 12.15
N GLU A 79 -13.51 5.53 13.38
CA GLU A 79 -12.33 5.63 14.26
C GLU A 79 -11.70 4.26 14.54
N ASP A 80 -12.49 3.18 14.54
CA ASP A 80 -12.07 1.79 14.75
C ASP A 80 -11.55 1.11 13.47
N TYR A 81 -11.52 1.81 12.33
CA TYR A 81 -10.99 1.26 11.09
C TYR A 81 -9.46 1.11 11.15
N GLU A 82 -9.02 -0.09 11.52
CA GLU A 82 -7.63 -0.49 11.76
C GLU A 82 -6.62 0.01 10.70
N PRO A 83 -6.86 -0.13 9.37
CA PRO A 83 -5.88 0.37 8.38
C PRO A 83 -5.66 1.87 8.43
N ALA A 84 -6.70 2.66 8.73
CA ALA A 84 -6.55 4.11 8.91
C ALA A 84 -5.83 4.45 10.22
N GLN A 85 -6.11 3.73 11.31
CA GLN A 85 -5.36 3.90 12.56
C GLN A 85 -3.87 3.61 12.36
N GLN A 86 -3.55 2.50 11.68
CA GLN A 86 -2.17 2.14 11.36
C GLN A 86 -1.49 3.22 10.54
N ALA A 87 -2.17 3.74 9.50
CA ALA A 87 -1.63 4.79 8.64
C ALA A 87 -1.40 6.10 9.41
N ARG A 88 -2.32 6.50 10.29
CA ARG A 88 -2.18 7.68 11.16
C ARG A 88 -1.01 7.52 12.15
N ALA A 89 -0.90 6.35 12.78
CA ALA A 89 0.18 6.03 13.71
C ALA A 89 1.54 6.12 13.01
N LYS A 90 1.67 5.50 11.84
CA LYS A 90 2.90 5.57 11.04
C LYS A 90 3.22 6.96 10.53
N LEU A 91 2.22 7.73 10.11
CA LEU A 91 2.47 9.10 9.68
C LEU A 91 3.01 9.96 10.82
N SER A 92 2.46 9.80 12.03
CA SER A 92 2.93 10.48 13.24
C SER A 92 4.35 10.06 13.64
N GLU A 93 4.68 8.77 13.51
CA GLU A 93 6.02 8.25 13.80
C GLU A 93 7.07 8.80 12.82
N LEU A 94 6.77 8.82 11.52
CA LEU A 94 7.68 9.19 10.45
C LEU A 94 7.82 10.71 10.25
N SER A 95 6.96 11.52 10.87
CA SER A 95 6.96 12.99 10.76
C SER A 95 7.51 13.71 12.00
N ARG A 96 8.10 12.97 12.94
CA ARG A 96 8.78 13.50 14.15
C ARG A 96 10.24 13.79 13.87
#